data_AF-A0A143BMV6-F1
#
_entry.id   AF-A0A143BMV6-F1
#
_cell.length_a   1.000
_cell.length_b   1.000
_cell.length_c   1.000
_cell.angle_alpha   90.00
_cell.angle_beta   90.00
_cell.angle_gamma   90.00
#
_symmetry.space_group_name_H-M   'P 1'
#
loop_
_entity.id
_entity.type
_entity.pdbx_description
1 polymer ?
#
loop_
_entity_poly.entity_id
_entity_poly.type
_entity_poly.pdbx_seq_one_letter_code
_entity_poly.pdbx_strand_id
1 'polypeptide(L)'
;MSAIVEADTIDDWRTRKKVVGCKITAAGGTTRGLQAEAVGFYERIRAVGWVRTPDPRDAPNEGSLRFRQGAADCLFNVYGNAMLMTEAEDQASTARALAAGEQRYHVYVMCLPAMPAAPRDSTASSPSARP
;
A
#
# COMPACT_ATOMS: atom_id res chain seq x y z
N MET A 1 1.38 -2.67 -18.20
CA MET A 1 1.55 -1.87 -16.97
C MET A 1 3.03 -1.50 -16.91
N SER A 2 3.34 -0.25 -16.61
CA SER A 2 4.70 0.17 -16.25
C SER A 2 4.74 0.41 -14.75
N ALA A 3 5.88 0.11 -14.13
CA ALA A 3 6.14 0.38 -12.72
C ALA A 3 7.41 1.22 -12.63
N ILE A 4 7.30 2.38 -12.00
CA ILE A 4 8.39 3.30 -11.72
C ILE A 4 8.79 3.11 -10.27
N VAL A 5 10.07 2.84 -10.02
CA VAL A 5 10.62 2.61 -8.68
C VAL A 5 11.58 3.75 -8.35
N GLU A 6 11.33 4.44 -7.25
CA GLU A 6 12.11 5.58 -6.79
C GLU A 6 12.62 5.32 -5.37
N ALA A 7 13.89 5.62 -5.13
CA ALA A 7 14.43 5.63 -3.77
C ALA A 7 13.72 6.73 -2.96
N ASP A 8 13.40 6.44 -1.71
CA ASP A 8 12.67 7.38 -0.86
C ASP A 8 13.09 7.28 0.61
N THR A 9 12.75 8.32 1.38
CA THR A 9 12.82 8.30 2.84
C THR A 9 11.40 8.36 3.39
N ILE A 10 10.94 7.26 3.96
CA ILE A 10 9.56 7.09 4.45
C ILE A 10 9.53 7.41 5.94
N ASP A 11 8.56 8.23 6.36
CA ASP A 11 8.24 8.39 7.78
C ASP A 11 7.44 7.16 8.25
N ASP A 12 8.15 6.21 8.89
CA ASP A 12 7.51 5.06 9.49
C ASP A 12 6.81 5.49 10.77
N TRP A 13 5.50 5.67 10.67
CA TRP A 13 4.67 6.09 11.80
C TRP A 13 4.77 5.15 13.00
N ARG A 14 5.09 3.86 12.80
CA ARG A 14 5.17 2.85 13.88
C ARG A 14 6.36 3.11 14.78
N THR A 15 7.50 3.41 14.18
CA THR A 15 8.73 3.71 14.92
C THR A 15 8.96 5.21 15.11
N ARG A 16 8.17 6.06 14.43
CA ARG A 16 8.34 7.52 14.35
C ARG A 16 9.72 7.90 13.81
N LYS A 17 10.28 7.05 12.96
CA LYS A 17 11.60 7.23 12.36
C LYS A 17 11.48 7.37 10.85
N LYS A 18 12.39 8.15 10.29
CA LYS A 18 12.64 8.19 8.86
C LYS A 18 13.48 6.97 8.47
N VAL A 19 12.97 6.17 7.54
CA VAL A 19 13.61 4.94 7.10
C VAL A 19 13.86 5.01 5.59
N VAL A 20 15.04 4.58 5.16
CA VAL A 20 15.33 4.43 3.73
C VAL A 20 14.47 3.30 3.18
N GLY A 21 13.79 3.57 2.07
CA GLY A 21 12.93 2.63 1.39
C GLY A 21 12.78 2.98 -0.08
N CYS A 22 11.68 2.55 -0.68
CA CYS A 22 11.31 2.95 -2.03
C CYS A 22 9.81 3.18 -2.17
N LYS A 23 9.49 4.05 -3.13
CA LYS A 23 8.15 4.25 -3.65
C LYS A 23 8.05 3.55 -4.99
N ILE A 24 6.92 2.90 -5.23
CA ILE A 24 6.61 2.26 -6.50
C ILE A 24 5.30 2.83 -6.99
N THR A 25 5.31 3.40 -8.19
CA THR A 25 4.12 3.92 -8.86
C THR A 25 3.86 3.11 -10.11
N ALA A 26 2.65 2.57 -10.26
CA ALA A 26 2.25 1.81 -11.43
C ALA A 26 0.83 2.18 -11.86
N ALA A 27 0.52 1.99 -13.14
CA ALA A 27 -0.82 2.19 -13.66
C ALA A 27 -1.25 1.09 -14.63
N GLY A 28 -2.55 0.81 -14.63
CA GLY A 28 -3.21 -0.20 -15.45
C GLY A 28 -4.54 0.27 -16.01
N GLY A 29 -5.11 -0.56 -16.89
CA GLY A 29 -6.47 -0.42 -17.38
C GLY A 29 -7.31 -1.60 -16.88
N THR A 30 -8.57 -1.36 -16.53
CA THR A 30 -9.52 -2.40 -16.12
C THR A 30 -10.91 -2.13 -16.69
N THR A 31 -11.59 -3.18 -17.13
CA THR A 31 -13.01 -3.12 -17.55
C THR A 31 -13.96 -3.52 -16.42
N ARG A 32 -13.43 -3.97 -15.27
CA ARG A 32 -14.20 -4.52 -14.15
C ARG A 32 -14.62 -3.47 -13.12
N GLY A 33 -14.12 -2.23 -13.27
CA GLY A 33 -14.23 -1.18 -12.26
C GLY A 33 -13.17 -1.31 -11.15
N LEU A 34 -12.91 -0.19 -10.47
CA LEU A 34 -11.81 -0.06 -9.50
C LEU A 34 -11.91 -1.06 -8.34
N GLN A 35 -13.09 -1.24 -7.74
CA GLN A 35 -13.25 -2.09 -6.56
C GLN A 35 -12.92 -3.55 -6.87
N ALA A 36 -13.45 -4.07 -7.99
CA ALA A 36 -13.17 -5.44 -8.42
C ALA A 36 -11.70 -5.64 -8.79
N GLU A 37 -11.08 -4.62 -9.39
CA GLU A 37 -9.66 -4.64 -9.71
C GLU A 37 -8.80 -4.63 -8.44
N ALA A 38 -9.13 -3.81 -7.44
CA ALA A 38 -8.42 -3.76 -6.16
C ALA A 38 -8.47 -5.11 -5.43
N VAL A 39 -9.65 -5.75 -5.38
CA VAL A 39 -9.79 -7.10 -4.81
C VAL A 39 -8.89 -8.10 -5.55
N GLY A 40 -8.98 -8.14 -6.88
CA GLY A 40 -8.16 -9.04 -7.70
C GLY A 40 -6.66 -8.76 -7.58
N PHE A 41 -6.26 -7.51 -7.43
CA PHE A 41 -4.87 -7.12 -7.19
C PHE A 41 -4.34 -7.72 -5.88
N TYR A 42 -5.09 -7.58 -4.79
CA TYR A 42 -4.68 -8.12 -3.49
C TYR A 42 -4.72 -9.66 -3.45
N GLU A 43 -5.61 -10.30 -4.20
CA GLU A 43 -5.59 -11.75 -4.40
C GLU A 43 -4.32 -12.20 -5.13
N ARG A 44 -3.92 -11.49 -6.19
CA ARG A 44 -2.67 -11.79 -6.92
C ARG A 44 -1.43 -11.61 -6.03
N ILE A 45 -1.39 -10.56 -5.20
CA ILE A 45 -0.32 -10.36 -4.22
C ILE A 45 -0.21 -11.56 -3.27
N ARG A 46 -1.33 -12.04 -2.72
CA ARG A 46 -1.34 -13.22 -1.85
C ARG A 46 -0.90 -14.49 -2.59
N ALA A 47 -1.37 -14.66 -3.81
CA ALA A 47 -1.05 -15.84 -4.63
C ALA A 47 0.45 -15.97 -4.93
N VAL A 48 1.19 -14.85 -4.98
CA VAL A 48 2.66 -14.84 -5.17
C VAL A 48 3.45 -14.80 -3.85
N GLY A 49 2.81 -15.17 -2.73
CA GLY A 49 3.48 -15.46 -1.46
C GLY A 49 3.65 -14.29 -0.51
N TRP A 50 3.02 -13.14 -0.79
CA TRP A 50 2.99 -12.04 0.17
C TRP A 50 2.00 -12.32 1.31
N VAL A 51 2.46 -12.09 2.54
CA VAL A 51 1.65 -12.33 3.74
C VAL A 51 1.09 -11.01 4.23
N ARG A 52 -0.23 -10.95 4.48
CA ARG A 52 -0.87 -9.77 5.05
C ARG A 52 -0.27 -9.51 6.43
N THR A 53 0.22 -8.29 6.65
CA THR A 53 0.72 -7.83 7.96
C THR A 53 -0.28 -6.83 8.54
N PRO A 54 -1.39 -7.32 9.16
CA PRO A 54 -2.43 -6.45 9.67
C PRO A 54 -1.84 -5.52 10.73
N ASP A 55 -2.05 -4.23 10.58
CA ASP A 55 -1.84 -3.27 11.64
C ASP A 55 -3.09 -3.21 12.52
N PRO A 56 -2.97 -3.12 13.85
CA PRO A 56 -4.11 -2.93 14.74
C PRO A 56 -4.99 -1.72 14.41
N ARG A 57 -4.42 -0.74 13.70
CA ARG A 57 -5.11 0.48 13.27
C ARG A 57 -5.63 0.44 11.84
N ASP A 58 -5.38 -0.64 11.09
CA ASP A 58 -5.93 -0.78 9.73
C ASP A 58 -7.46 -0.82 9.82
N ALA A 59 -8.14 0.05 9.07
CA ALA A 59 -9.60 0.04 9.03
C ALA A 59 -10.08 -1.23 8.28
N PRO A 60 -11.20 -1.84 8.69
CA PRO A 60 -11.68 -3.09 8.06
C PRO A 60 -11.96 -2.96 6.55
N ASN A 61 -12.22 -1.74 6.07
CA ASN A 61 -12.51 -1.42 4.66
C ASN A 61 -11.45 -0.52 4.02
N GLU A 62 -10.25 -0.43 4.59
CA GLU A 62 -9.22 0.46 4.06
C GLU A 62 -8.80 0.03 2.65
N GLY A 63 -8.72 0.98 1.72
CA GLY A 63 -8.24 0.73 0.34
C GLY A 63 -6.73 0.45 0.29
N SER A 64 -6.05 0.63 1.43
CA SER A 64 -4.61 0.54 1.59
C SER A 64 -4.25 -0.64 2.48
N LEU A 65 -3.49 -1.60 1.96
CA LEU A 65 -3.19 -2.84 2.67
C LEU A 65 -1.70 -3.11 2.76
N ARG A 66 -1.26 -3.56 3.93
CA ARG A 66 0.13 -3.94 4.17
C ARG A 66 0.37 -5.42 3.95
N PHE A 67 1.49 -5.70 3.30
CA PHE A 67 1.97 -7.05 3.10
C PHE A 67 3.48 -7.12 3.32
N ARG A 68 3.93 -8.30 3.75
CA ARG A 68 5.33 -8.66 3.90
C ARG A 68 5.72 -9.72 2.88
N GLN A 69 6.90 -9.54 2.29
CA GLN A 69 7.61 -10.60 1.57
C GLN A 69 9.10 -10.54 1.92
N GLY A 70 9.63 -11.63 2.47
CA GLY A 70 11.01 -11.69 2.94
C GLY A 70 11.31 -10.58 3.96
N ALA A 71 12.30 -9.74 3.64
CA ALA A 71 12.77 -8.65 4.48
C ALA A 71 12.13 -7.28 4.13
N ALA A 72 11.02 -7.25 3.39
CA ALA A 72 10.33 -6.01 3.04
C ALA A 72 8.89 -6.00 3.56
N ASP A 73 8.49 -4.88 4.17
CA ASP A 73 7.10 -4.52 4.44
C ASP A 73 6.66 -3.43 3.46
N CYS A 74 5.55 -3.66 2.76
CA CYS A 74 5.04 -2.72 1.76
C CYS A 74 3.57 -2.37 2.05
N LEU A 75 3.27 -1.07 2.06
CA LEU A 75 1.92 -0.54 2.07
C LEU A 75 1.47 -0.29 0.63
N PHE A 76 0.51 -1.06 0.17
CA PHE A 76 -0.08 -0.95 -1.16
C PHE A 76 -1.34 -0.09 -1.11
N ASN A 77 -1.53 0.76 -2.10
CA ASN A 77 -2.71 1.61 -2.27
C ASN A 77 -3.20 1.45 -3.70
N VAL A 78 -4.45 1.04 -3.90
CA VAL A 78 -5.08 0.96 -5.23
C VAL A 78 -6.12 2.06 -5.34
N TYR A 79 -6.04 2.87 -6.39
CA TYR A 79 -6.87 4.07 -6.54
C TYR A 79 -7.20 4.37 -8.01
N GLY A 80 -8.24 5.17 -8.24
CA GLY A 80 -8.82 5.39 -9.58
C GLY A 80 -8.18 6.54 -10.34
N ASN A 81 -8.43 7.78 -9.89
CA ASN A 81 -7.91 8.98 -10.52
C ASN A 81 -6.48 9.25 -10.07
N ALA A 82 -5.63 9.78 -10.95
CA ALA A 82 -4.32 10.29 -10.59
C ALA A 82 -4.47 11.35 -9.48
N MET A 83 -3.75 11.18 -8.37
CA MET A 83 -3.94 11.96 -7.15
C MET A 83 -2.62 12.35 -6.48
N LEU A 84 -1.49 11.77 -6.90
CA LEU A 84 -0.19 12.02 -6.30
C LEU A 84 0.50 13.25 -6.90
N MET A 85 0.15 13.62 -8.14
CA MET A 85 0.72 14.77 -8.85
C MET A 85 2.26 14.69 -8.94
N THR A 86 2.79 13.48 -9.14
CA THR A 86 4.23 13.23 -9.31
C THR A 86 4.57 12.88 -10.77
N GLU A 87 5.82 13.11 -11.17
CA GLU A 87 6.33 12.69 -12.48
C GLU A 87 6.19 11.18 -12.70
N ALA A 88 6.47 10.38 -11.66
CA ALA A 88 6.31 8.93 -11.71
C ALA A 88 4.85 8.50 -11.94
N GLU A 89 3.86 9.22 -11.38
CA GLU A 89 2.44 8.94 -11.63
C GLU A 89 2.04 9.26 -13.06
N ASP A 90 2.50 10.39 -13.59
CA ASP A 90 2.25 10.78 -14.98
C ASP A 90 2.92 9.80 -15.97
N GLN A 91 4.18 9.45 -15.72
CA GLN A 91 4.92 8.47 -16.53
C GLN A 91 4.24 7.09 -16.48
N ALA A 92 3.84 6.60 -15.31
CA ALA A 92 3.14 5.33 -15.17
C ALA A 92 1.79 5.36 -15.90
N SER A 93 1.04 6.46 -15.78
CA SER A 93 -0.25 6.67 -16.42
C SER A 93 -0.14 6.62 -17.95
N THR A 94 0.85 7.32 -18.51
CA THR A 94 1.00 7.49 -19.96
C THR A 94 1.74 6.34 -20.65
N ALA A 95 2.40 5.46 -19.89
CA ALA A 95 3.16 4.31 -20.42
C ALA A 95 2.31 3.33 -21.27
N ARG A 96 0.98 3.40 -21.19
CA ARG A 96 0.07 2.60 -22.02
C ARG A 96 -1.22 3.36 -22.31
N ALA A 97 -1.68 3.31 -23.57
CA ALA A 97 -3.04 3.73 -23.94
C ALA A 97 -4.11 2.75 -23.43
N LEU A 98 -5.26 3.28 -22.96
CA LEU A 98 -6.41 2.45 -22.59
C LEU A 98 -7.06 1.84 -23.84
N ALA A 99 -7.49 0.59 -23.72
CA ALA A 99 -8.38 -0.03 -24.68
C ALA A 99 -9.82 0.47 -24.48
N ALA A 100 -10.69 0.23 -25.49
CA ALA A 100 -12.09 0.59 -25.40
C ALA A 100 -12.77 -0.07 -24.18
N GLY A 101 -13.46 0.74 -23.38
CA GLY A 101 -14.16 0.30 -22.16
C GLY A 101 -13.26 0.10 -20.93
N GLU A 102 -11.95 0.30 -21.04
CA GLU A 102 -11.08 0.33 -19.86
C GLU A 102 -11.18 1.66 -19.12
N GLN A 103 -11.15 1.57 -17.79
CA GLN A 103 -10.90 2.68 -16.88
C GLN A 103 -9.47 2.57 -16.37
N ARG A 104 -8.81 3.71 -16.17
CA ARG A 104 -7.49 3.74 -15.55
C ARG A 104 -7.59 3.44 -14.06
N TYR A 105 -6.62 2.70 -13.55
CA TYR A 105 -6.36 2.61 -12.12
C TYR A 105 -4.86 2.75 -11.89
N HIS A 106 -4.51 3.12 -10.66
CA HIS A 106 -3.15 3.32 -10.22
C HIS A 106 -2.88 2.47 -8.97
N VAL A 107 -1.61 2.14 -8.81
CA VAL A 107 -1.08 1.46 -7.63
C VAL A 107 0.10 2.26 -7.13
N TYR A 108 0.03 2.64 -5.86
CA TYR A 108 1.12 3.28 -5.16
C TYR A 108 1.56 2.43 -3.98
N VAL A 109 2.85 2.12 -3.93
CA VAL A 109 3.44 1.24 -2.92
C VAL A 109 4.56 1.97 -2.21
N MET A 110 4.56 1.91 -0.89
CA MET A 110 5.70 2.33 -0.07
C MET A 110 6.29 1.10 0.59
N CYS A 111 7.54 0.79 0.27
CA CYS A 111 8.25 -0.37 0.80
C CYS A 111 9.40 0.07 1.72
N LEU A 112 9.48 -0.57 2.88
CA LEU A 112 10.51 -0.35 3.90
C LEU A 112 11.04 -1.71 4.41
N PRO A 113 12.24 -1.76 5.02
CA PRO A 113 12.75 -2.98 5.64
C PRO A 113 11.75 -3.55 6.65
N ALA A 114 11.54 -4.86 6.64
CA ALA A 114 10.54 -5.49 7.51
C ALA A 114 10.84 -5.22 8.99
N MET A 115 9.84 -4.74 9.71
CA MET A 115 9.97 -4.39 11.14
C MET A 115 9.05 -5.26 12.00
N PRO A 116 9.40 -5.55 13.27
CA PRO A 116 8.51 -6.26 14.17
C PRO A 116 7.12 -5.61 14.27
N ALA A 117 6.07 -6.42 14.47
CA ALA A 117 4.73 -5.95 14.82
C ALA A 117 4.82 -4.97 16.02
N ALA A 118 4.28 -3.76 15.89
CA ALA A 118 4.07 -2.93 17.07
C ALA A 118 3.06 -3.66 17.98
N PRO A 119 3.27 -3.70 19.31
CA PRO A 119 2.28 -4.25 20.22
C PRO A 119 0.92 -3.56 20.00
N ARG A 120 -0.20 -4.30 20.07
CA ARG A 120 -1.50 -3.65 20.31
C ARG A 120 -1.37 -2.96 21.66
N ASP A 121 -1.69 -1.67 21.74
CA ASP A 121 -1.72 -0.95 23.01
C ASP A 121 -2.51 -1.76 24.05
N SER A 122 -1.80 -2.40 24.98
CA SER A 122 -2.36 -3.01 26.18
C SER A 122 -2.14 -2.08 27.36
N THR A 123 -2.51 -0.81 27.21
CA THR A 123 -2.55 0.19 28.28
C THR A 123 -3.77 1.10 28.13
N ALA A 124 -4.94 0.49 28.24
CA ALA A 124 -6.15 1.16 28.74
C ALA A 124 -6.75 0.28 29.84
N SER A 125 -5.96 0.02 30.88
CA SER A 125 -6.44 -0.52 32.15
C SER A 125 -5.55 0.06 33.23
N SER A 126 -5.91 1.26 33.68
CA SER A 126 -5.39 1.79 34.92
C SER A 126 -6.26 1.20 36.03
N PRO A 127 -5.77 0.30 36.91
CA PRO A 127 -6.50 -0.06 38.11
C PRO A 127 -6.16 1.00 39.15
N SER A 128 -6.86 2.13 39.14
CA SER A 128 -6.85 3.00 40.31
C SER A 128 -7.90 2.47 41.29
N ALA A 129 -7.48 1.46 42.05
CA ALA A 129 -8.14 1.13 43.30
C ALA A 129 -7.89 2.27 44.31
N ARG A 130 -8.98 2.61 44.98
CA ARG A 130 -9.16 3.39 46.22
C ARG A 130 -8.00 3.36 47.23
N PRO A 131 -7.95 4.37 48.12
CA PRO A 131 -8.73 4.32 49.37
C PRO A 131 -10.04 5.11 49.36
#